data_AF-A0A3A5PXI0-F1
#
_entry.id   AF-A0A3A5PXI0-F1
#
_cell.length_a   1.000
_cell.length_b   1.000
_cell.length_c   1.000
_cell.angle_alpha   90.00
_cell.angle_beta   90.00
_cell.angle_gamma   90.00
#
_symmetry.space_group_name_H-M   'P 1'
#
loop_
_entity.id
_entity.type
_entity.pdbx_description
1 polymer ?
#
loop_
_entity_poly.entity_id
_entity_poly.type
_entity_poly.pdbx_seq_one_letter_code
_entity_poly.pdbx_strand_id
1 'polypeptide(L)'
;CDRIFMIDKGQEIFDGTVSQLKETFGKMKTLSFDLMPGQSHLVSHYEGLPDMSIDRQGNNLTIEFDSSRYQSADIIKQTLSDFEVRDLKMVDTDIEDIIRRFYRKEL
;
A
#
# COMPACT_ATOMS: atom_id res chain seq x y z
N CYS A 1 -14.03 -14.35 -18.67
CA CYS A 1 -14.03 -13.08 -19.43
C CYS A 1 -14.57 -12.07 -18.45
N ASP A 2 -13.67 -11.45 -17.68
CA ASP A 2 -14.03 -10.83 -16.40
C ASP A 2 -13.89 -9.31 -16.60
N ARG A 3 -14.88 -8.75 -17.31
CA ARG A 3 -14.96 -7.31 -17.60
C ARG A 3 -15.50 -6.58 -16.37
N ILE A 4 -14.83 -5.51 -15.99
CA ILE A 4 -15.19 -4.57 -14.93
C ILE A 4 -15.58 -3.26 -15.58
N PHE A 5 -16.69 -2.70 -15.12
CA PHE A 5 -17.16 -1.36 -15.47
C PHE A 5 -17.37 -0.57 -14.17
N MET A 6 -16.63 0.51 -13.99
CA MET A 6 -16.70 1.36 -12.79
C MET A 6 -17.29 2.72 -13.14
N ILE A 7 -18.23 3.18 -12.31
CA ILE A 7 -18.92 4.46 -12.47
C ILE A 7 -18.81 5.23 -11.16
N ASP A 8 -18.45 6.51 -11.26
CA ASP A 8 -18.57 7.48 -10.16
C ASP A 8 -19.37 8.70 -10.65
N LYS A 9 -20.34 9.14 -9.84
CA LYS A 9 -21.24 10.29 -10.14
C LYS A 9 -21.86 10.28 -11.55
N GLY A 10 -22.18 9.09 -12.06
CA GLY A 10 -22.78 8.91 -13.40
C GLY A 10 -21.80 9.06 -14.55
N GLN A 11 -20.49 9.11 -14.29
CA GLN A 11 -19.44 9.08 -15.30
C GLN A 11 -18.70 7.75 -15.24
N GLU A 12 -18.35 7.23 -16.42
CA GLU A 12 -17.44 6.10 -16.55
C GLU A 12 -16.06 6.52 -16.05
N ILE A 13 -15.51 5.77 -15.10
CA ILE A 13 -14.16 5.99 -14.55
C ILE A 13 -13.19 4.84 -14.89
N PHE A 14 -13.71 3.66 -15.28
CA PHE A 14 -12.91 2.55 -15.79
C PHE A 14 -13.78 1.54 -16.56
N ASP A 15 -13.33 1.10 -17.74
CA ASP A 15 -13.89 -0.02 -18.51
C ASP A 15 -12.76 -0.92 -18.99
N GLY A 16 -12.69 -2.15 -18.47
CA GLY A 16 -11.59 -3.06 -18.76
C GLY A 16 -11.74 -4.40 -18.08
N THR A 17 -10.66 -5.13 -17.91
CA THR A 17 -10.64 -6.44 -17.24
C THR A 17 -10.00 -6.37 -15.87
N VAL A 18 -10.31 -7.35 -15.02
CA VAL A 18 -9.60 -7.59 -13.74
C VAL A 18 -8.08 -7.59 -13.93
N SER A 19 -7.59 -8.25 -14.99
CA SER A 19 -6.16 -8.37 -15.26
C SER A 19 -5.52 -7.03 -15.59
N GLN A 20 -6.14 -6.20 -16.43
CA GLN A 20 -5.64 -4.87 -16.76
C GLN A 20 -5.58 -3.96 -15.52
N LEU A 21 -6.58 -4.07 -14.66
CA LEU A 21 -6.62 -3.34 -13.39
C LEU A 21 -5.46 -3.80 -12.48
N LYS A 22 -5.26 -5.11 -12.33
CA LYS A 22 -4.13 -5.68 -11.57
C LYS A 22 -2.76 -5.40 -12.18
N GLU A 23 -2.64 -5.23 -13.49
CA GLU A 23 -1.35 -4.94 -14.12
C GLU A 23 -0.92 -3.48 -13.88
N THR A 24 -1.91 -2.59 -13.82
CA THR A 24 -1.71 -1.16 -13.54
C THR A 24 -1.45 -0.92 -12.05
N PHE A 25 -2.21 -1.57 -11.18
CA PHE A 25 -2.19 -1.29 -9.73
C PHE A 25 -1.61 -2.41 -8.87
N GLY A 26 -1.50 -3.63 -9.37
CA GLY A 26 -0.92 -4.77 -8.65
C GLY A 26 0.61 -4.73 -8.54
N LYS A 27 1.24 -3.66 -9.07
CA LYS A 27 2.63 -3.32 -8.73
C LYS A 27 2.73 -2.67 -7.36
N MET A 28 1.63 -2.12 -6.83
CA MET A 28 1.61 -1.65 -5.45
C MET A 28 1.66 -2.85 -4.51
N LYS A 29 2.44 -2.71 -3.44
CA LYS A 29 2.52 -3.69 -2.35
C LYS A 29 2.35 -2.98 -1.02
N THR A 30 1.80 -3.71 -0.06
CA THR A 30 1.59 -3.20 1.29
C THR A 30 2.32 -4.09 2.29
N LEU A 31 3.15 -3.47 3.12
CA LEU A 31 3.76 -4.08 4.28
C LEU A 31 3.12 -3.48 5.52
N SER A 32 2.63 -4.32 6.42
CA SER A 32 2.08 -3.91 7.70
C SER A 32 2.93 -4.49 8.82
N PHE A 33 3.40 -3.63 9.71
CA PHE A 33 4.25 -3.98 10.85
C PHE A 33 3.47 -3.73 12.15
N ASP A 34 3.40 -4.73 13.03
CA ASP A 34 2.99 -4.53 14.43
C ASP A 34 4.24 -4.17 15.24
N LEU A 35 4.29 -2.93 15.71
CA LEU A 35 5.41 -2.38 16.46
C LEU A 35 5.23 -2.63 17.96
N MET A 36 6.35 -2.75 18.68
CA MET A 36 6.30 -2.71 20.14
C MET A 36 5.82 -1.32 20.64
N PRO A 37 5.04 -1.24 21.75
CA PRO A 37 4.60 0.03 22.31
C PRO A 37 5.75 0.96 22.70
N GLY A 38 5.49 2.27 22.80
CA GLY A 38 6.47 3.26 23.28
C GLY A 38 7.33 3.91 22.18
N GLN A 39 7.08 3.57 20.93
CA GLN A 39 7.85 4.04 19.77
C GLN A 39 7.18 5.17 18.98
N SER A 40 6.20 5.87 19.57
CA SER A 40 5.41 6.90 18.88
C SER A 40 6.20 8.14 18.45
N HIS A 41 7.39 8.34 19.02
CA HIS A 41 8.30 9.43 18.69
C HIS A 41 9.19 9.13 17.47
N LEU A 42 9.26 7.86 17.05
CA LEU A 42 10.04 7.44 15.89
C LEU A 42 9.24 7.64 14.61
N VAL A 43 9.94 8.05 13.55
CA VAL A 43 9.39 8.36 12.24
C VAL A 43 10.03 7.42 11.22
N SER A 44 9.25 6.96 10.25
CA SER A 44 9.77 6.04 9.23
C SER A 44 10.79 6.74 8.35
N HIS A 45 11.89 6.07 7.99
CA HIS A 45 12.85 6.61 7.05
C HIS A 45 12.24 6.88 5.64
N TYR A 46 11.10 6.25 5.36
CA TYR A 46 10.38 6.39 4.09
C TYR A 46 9.37 7.54 4.06
N GLU A 47 9.22 8.28 5.15
CA GLU A 47 8.23 9.34 5.25
C GLU A 47 8.54 10.51 4.29
N GLY A 48 7.56 10.88 3.47
CA GLY A 48 7.71 11.94 2.47
C GLY A 48 8.41 11.53 1.17
N LEU A 49 8.78 10.26 1.00
CA LEU A 49 9.33 9.78 -0.27
C LEU A 49 8.25 9.66 -1.36
N PRO A 50 8.59 9.93 -2.63
CA PRO A 50 7.65 9.80 -3.74
C PRO A 50 7.31 8.34 -3.99
N ASP A 51 6.05 8.12 -4.39
CA ASP A 51 5.48 6.80 -4.71
C ASP A 51 5.52 5.81 -3.54
N MET A 52 5.52 6.35 -2.32
CA MET A 52 5.31 5.63 -1.08
C MET A 52 4.24 6.32 -0.23
N SER A 53 3.43 5.52 0.45
CA SER A 53 2.50 6.01 1.46
C SER A 53 2.82 5.35 2.78
N ILE A 54 2.91 6.16 3.83
CA ILE A 54 3.19 5.71 5.19
C ILE A 54 1.98 6.09 6.05
N ASP A 55 1.33 5.09 6.62
CA ASP A 55 0.23 5.28 7.55
C ASP A 55 0.61 4.69 8.91
N ARG A 56 0.47 5.49 9.98
CA ARG A 56 0.77 5.06 11.34
C ARG A 56 -0.44 5.21 12.24
N GLN A 57 -0.93 4.09 12.76
CA GLN A 57 -2.06 4.02 13.68
C GLN A 57 -1.63 3.33 14.97
N GLY A 58 -1.18 4.15 15.93
CA GLY A 58 -0.64 3.66 17.20
C GLY A 58 0.63 2.81 16.99
N ASN A 59 0.48 1.52 17.21
CA ASN A 59 1.56 0.54 17.03
C ASN A 59 1.54 -0.13 15.66
N ASN A 60 0.53 0.11 14.83
CA ASN A 60 0.54 -0.39 13.46
C ASN A 60 1.21 0.62 12.55
N LEU A 61 2.21 0.17 11.79
CA LEU A 61 2.85 0.94 10.72
C LEU A 61 2.58 0.22 9.41
N THR A 62 1.91 0.91 8.49
CA THR A 62 1.66 0.41 7.14
C THR A 62 2.46 1.21 6.13
N ILE A 63 3.24 0.51 5.32
CA ILE A 63 4.06 1.06 4.24
C ILE A 63 3.54 0.51 2.93
N GLU A 64 3.13 1.41 2.05
CA GLU A 64 2.71 1.11 0.71
C GLU A 64 3.69 1.66 -0.31
N PHE A 65 4.02 0.88 -1.34
CA PHE A 65 5.04 1.26 -2.32
C PHE A 65 4.84 0.56 -3.67
N ASP A 66 5.37 1.18 -4.73
CA ASP A 66 5.49 0.55 -6.04
C ASP A 66 6.67 -0.44 -6.06
N SER A 67 6.35 -1.73 -6.18
CA SER A 67 7.33 -2.83 -6.23
C SER A 67 8.17 -2.89 -7.51
N SER A 68 7.85 -2.08 -8.53
CA SER A 68 8.74 -1.85 -9.67
C SER A 68 9.87 -0.87 -9.36
N ARG A 69 9.72 -0.05 -8.32
CA ARG A 69 10.71 0.95 -7.89
C ARG A 69 11.48 0.53 -6.63
N TYR A 70 10.80 -0.15 -5.70
CA TYR A 70 11.37 -0.53 -4.41
C TYR A 70 11.28 -2.03 -4.14
N GLN A 71 12.33 -2.61 -3.57
CA GLN A 71 12.31 -4.01 -3.16
C GLN A 71 11.76 -4.17 -1.75
N SER A 72 10.86 -5.12 -1.57
CA SER A 72 10.25 -5.39 -0.26
C SER A 72 11.29 -5.75 0.81
N ALA A 73 12.34 -6.50 0.43
CA ALA A 73 13.39 -6.91 1.36
C ALA A 73 14.16 -5.72 1.94
N ASP A 74 14.44 -4.71 1.13
CA ASP A 74 15.14 -3.49 1.57
C ASP A 74 14.29 -2.68 2.54
N ILE A 75 13.00 -2.54 2.22
CA ILE A 75 12.03 -1.86 3.10
C ILE A 75 11.93 -2.57 4.44
N ILE A 76 11.72 -3.90 4.42
CA ILE A 76 11.64 -4.69 5.64
C ILE A 76 12.91 -4.54 6.47
N LYS A 77 14.10 -4.67 5.86
CA LYS A 77 15.37 -4.56 6.56
C LYS A 77 15.54 -3.19 7.22
N GLN A 78 15.23 -2.12 6.50
CA GLN A 78 15.34 -0.77 7.03
C GLN A 78 14.33 -0.54 8.16
N THR A 79 13.06 -0.93 7.99
CA THR A 79 12.03 -0.77 9.02
C THR A 79 12.36 -1.57 10.28
N LEU A 80 12.91 -2.79 10.15
CA LEU A 80 13.39 -3.57 11.30
C LEU A 80 14.61 -2.95 12.01
N SER A 81 15.36 -2.07 11.33
CA SER A 81 16.44 -1.30 11.95
C SER A 81 15.93 -0.04 12.64
N ASP A 82 14.87 0.56 12.12
CA ASP A 82 14.28 1.80 12.62
C ASP A 82 13.36 1.56 13.83
N PHE A 83 12.74 0.37 13.91
CA PHE A 83 11.73 0.04 14.92
C PHE A 83 11.93 -1.35 15.52
N GLU A 84 11.56 -1.50 16.79
CA GLU A 84 11.28 -2.80 17.40
C GLU A 84 9.93 -3.33 16.89
N VAL A 85 9.98 -4.33 16.00
CA VAL A 85 8.80 -4.95 15.38
C VAL A 85 8.47 -6.25 16.11
N ARG A 86 7.21 -6.42 16.48
CA ARG A 86 6.65 -7.67 17.02
C ARG A 86 6.28 -8.65 15.91
N ASP A 87 5.64 -8.16 14.86
CA ASP A 87 5.18 -8.98 13.75
C ASP A 87 5.16 -8.18 12.43
N LEU A 88 5.25 -8.88 11.31
CA LEU A 88 5.21 -8.32 9.96
C LEU A 88 4.26 -9.16 9.09
N LYS A 89 3.39 -8.47 8.37
CA LYS A 89 2.55 -9.04 7.32
C LYS A 89 2.81 -8.36 5.99
N MET A 90 3.06 -9.15 4.96
CA MET A 90 3.00 -8.68 3.58
C MET A 90 1.60 -8.96 3.03
N VAL A 91 0.98 -7.94 2.45
CA VAL A 91 -0.32 -8.05 1.80
C VAL A 91 -0.12 -7.62 0.35
N ASP A 92 -0.39 -8.54 -0.57
CA ASP A 92 -0.52 -8.19 -1.98
C ASP A 92 -1.77 -7.32 -2.15
N THR A 93 -1.71 -6.32 -3.02
CA THR A 93 -2.86 -5.46 -3.27
C THR A 93 -3.99 -6.28 -3.90
N ASP A 94 -5.09 -6.43 -3.15
CA ASP A 94 -6.30 -7.08 -3.66
C ASP A 94 -7.07 -6.10 -4.57
N ILE A 95 -7.87 -6.66 -5.47
CA ILE A 95 -8.72 -5.89 -6.37
C ILE A 95 -9.69 -4.98 -5.63
N GLU A 96 -10.19 -5.40 -4.46
CA GLU A 96 -11.04 -4.54 -3.62
C GLU A 96 -10.30 -3.28 -3.18
N ASP A 97 -9.01 -3.37 -2.84
CA ASP A 97 -8.23 -2.21 -2.42
C ASP A 97 -7.95 -1.26 -3.59
N ILE A 98 -7.70 -1.82 -4.78
CA ILE A 98 -7.57 -1.01 -6.00
C ILE A 98 -8.87 -0.22 -6.25
N ILE A 99 -10.02 -0.90 -6.15
CA ILE A 99 -11.33 -0.26 -6.32
C ILE A 99 -11.55 0.83 -5.28
N ARG A 100 -11.23 0.58 -4.00
CA ARG A 100 -11.38 1.59 -2.92
C ARG A 100 -10.58 2.86 -3.20
N ARG A 101 -9.36 2.76 -3.73
CA ARG A 101 -8.52 3.93 -4.06
C ARG A 101 -9.09 4.79 -5.18
N PHE A 102 -9.63 4.15 -6.22
CA PHE A 102 -10.36 4.87 -7.28
C PHE A 102 -11.47 5.75 -6.70
N TYR A 103 -12.24 5.23 -5.74
CA TYR A 103 -13.33 5.97 -5.11
C TYR A 103 -12.87 7.03 -4.10
N ARG A 104 -11.69 6.86 -3.47
CA ARG A 104 -11.11 7.87 -2.57
C ARG A 104 -10.43 9.02 -3.29
N LYS A 105 -10.22 8.94 -4.61
CA LYS A 105 -9.47 9.92 -5.40
C LYS A 105 -8.03 10.11 -4.91
N GLU A 106 -7.43 9.04 -4.42
CA GLU A 106 -6.01 8.98 -4.01
C GLU A 106 -5.09 8.67 -5.22
N LEU A 107 -5.59 8.88 -6.44
CA LEU A 107 -4.93 8.71 -7.74
C LEU A 107 -5.04 10.00 -8.55
#